data_AF-A0A562MSK7-F1
#
_entry.id   AF-A0A562MSK7-F1
#
_cell.length_a   1.000
_cell.length_b   1.000
_cell.length_c   1.000
_cell.angle_alpha   90.00
_cell.angle_beta   90.00
_cell.angle_gamma   90.00
#
_symmetry.space_group_name_H-M   'P 1'
#
loop_
_entity.id
_entity.type
_entity.pdbx_description
1 polymer ?
#
loop_
_entity_poly.entity_id
_entity_poly.type
_entity_poly.pdbx_seq_one_letter_code
_entity_poly.pdbx_strand_id
1 'polypeptide(L)'
;MQSNNWFNKFKNIQRKRTFLLITLFTIFHHISSAQKDPQLREALSTMTKASISGDIEGILSQTSPRIIESMGGIEQATKVTKELYSSLIKYGVKIESMINYVDMDISKIDGIAYCFIPQVLVMSMPEEDKMAITLNR
;
A
#
# COMPACT_ATOMS: atom_id res chain seq x y z
N MET A 1 -58.88 8.46 -30.76
CA MET A 1 -57.77 8.83 -29.83
C MET A 1 -56.64 7.81 -29.95
N GLN A 2 -55.72 7.98 -30.90
CA GLN A 2 -54.47 7.20 -31.00
C GLN A 2 -53.31 8.18 -31.08
N SER A 3 -52.93 8.75 -29.95
CA SER A 3 -51.73 9.58 -29.83
C SER A 3 -51.28 9.45 -28.40
N ASN A 4 -50.35 8.52 -28.12
CA ASN A 4 -49.58 8.48 -26.87
C ASN A 4 -48.44 7.44 -26.89
N ASN A 5 -48.40 6.50 -27.85
CA ASN A 5 -47.40 5.43 -27.81
C ASN A 5 -46.01 5.89 -28.31
N TRP A 6 -45.95 6.83 -29.26
CA TRP A 6 -44.69 7.30 -29.85
C TRP A 6 -43.89 8.21 -28.90
N PHE A 7 -44.55 9.17 -28.25
CA PHE A 7 -43.93 10.05 -27.24
C PHE A 7 -43.37 9.27 -26.04
N ASN A 8 -44.13 8.27 -25.56
CA ASN A 8 -43.68 7.40 -24.47
C ASN A 8 -42.45 6.57 -24.87
N LYS A 9 -42.40 6.06 -26.11
CA LYS A 9 -41.25 5.31 -26.64
C LYS A 9 -40.01 6.20 -26.77
N PHE A 10 -40.16 7.44 -27.24
CA PHE A 10 -39.07 8.40 -27.39
C PHE A 10 -38.47 8.83 -26.04
N LYS A 11 -39.33 9.13 -25.06
CA LYS A 11 -38.94 9.45 -23.68
C LYS A 11 -38.18 8.31 -23.02
N ASN A 12 -38.60 7.06 -23.26
CA ASN A 12 -37.93 5.88 -22.72
C ASN A 12 -36.55 5.65 -23.36
N ILE A 13 -36.40 5.92 -24.67
CA ILE A 13 -35.11 5.81 -25.37
C ILE A 13 -34.12 6.85 -24.86
N GLN A 14 -34.54 8.10 -24.68
CA GLN A 14 -33.69 9.15 -24.08
C GLN A 14 -33.25 8.77 -22.66
N ARG A 15 -34.17 8.33 -21.81
CA ARG A 15 -33.85 7.94 -20.42
C ARG A 15 -32.85 6.79 -20.34
N LYS A 16 -32.96 5.79 -21.23
CA LYS A 16 -32.00 4.68 -21.33
C LYS A 16 -30.62 5.14 -21.80
N ARG A 17 -30.55 6.07 -22.76
CA ARG A 17 -29.27 6.64 -23.24
C ARG A 17 -28.60 7.49 -22.17
N THR A 18 -29.35 8.32 -21.45
CA THR A 18 -28.81 9.11 -20.33
C THR A 18 -28.29 8.22 -19.21
N PHE A 19 -29.03 7.16 -18.85
CA PHE A 19 -28.59 6.19 -17.85
C PHE A 19 -27.30 5.49 -18.28
N LEU A 20 -27.22 5.01 -19.53
CA LEU A 20 -26.01 4.39 -20.08
C LEU A 20 -24.81 5.35 -20.05
N LEU A 21 -25.00 6.61 -20.42
CA LEU A 21 -23.95 7.63 -20.39
C LEU A 21 -23.46 7.88 -18.95
N ILE A 22 -24.36 7.99 -17.98
CA ILE A 22 -24.00 8.15 -16.56
C ILE A 22 -23.21 6.94 -16.07
N THR A 23 -23.67 5.72 -16.37
CA THR A 23 -22.95 4.49 -15.99
C THR A 23 -21.56 4.43 -16.60
N LEU A 24 -21.41 4.79 -17.88
CA LEU A 24 -20.10 4.86 -18.54
C LEU A 24 -19.20 5.93 -17.88
N PHE A 25 -19.71 7.14 -17.64
CA PHE A 25 -18.97 8.20 -16.96
C PHE A 25 -18.49 7.79 -15.56
N THR A 26 -19.32 7.08 -14.80
CA THR A 26 -18.93 6.56 -13.48
C THR A 26 -17.84 5.49 -13.58
N ILE A 27 -17.90 4.60 -14.57
CA ILE A 27 -16.86 3.56 -14.77
C ILE A 27 -15.52 4.21 -15.12
N PHE A 28 -15.52 5.24 -15.97
CA PHE A 28 -14.28 5.95 -16.34
C PHE A 28 -13.73 6.85 -15.22
N HIS A 29 -14.57 7.39 -14.32
CA HIS A 29 -14.11 8.16 -13.17
C HIS A 29 -13.52 7.29 -12.05
N HIS A 30 -13.86 6.00 -11.99
CA HIS A 30 -13.29 5.05 -11.04
C HIS A 30 -12.03 4.34 -11.55
N ILE A 31 -11.35 4.89 -12.57
CA ILE A 31 -10.01 4.42 -12.94
C ILE A 31 -9.08 4.60 -11.74
N SER A 32 -8.79 3.45 -11.11
CA SER A 32 -8.02 3.26 -9.90
C SER A 32 -6.80 4.18 -9.82
N SER A 33 -6.90 5.15 -8.90
CA SER A 33 -5.81 6.03 -8.47
C SER A 33 -5.17 5.52 -7.17
N ALA A 34 -5.32 4.23 -6.86
CA ALA A 34 -4.97 3.60 -5.58
C ALA A 34 -3.48 3.70 -5.15
N GLN A 35 -2.61 4.26 -5.99
CA GLN A 35 -1.16 4.34 -5.74
C GLN A 35 -0.59 5.78 -5.81
N LYS A 36 -1.41 6.78 -6.14
CA LYS A 36 -1.10 8.22 -5.89
C LYS A 36 -1.73 8.69 -4.58
N ASP A 37 -2.06 7.74 -3.71
CA ASP A 37 -2.86 7.95 -2.51
C ASP A 37 -1.98 8.51 -1.37
N PRO A 38 -2.32 9.68 -0.79
CA PRO A 38 -1.72 10.16 0.45
C PRO A 38 -1.64 9.09 1.54
N GLN A 39 -2.60 8.15 1.57
CA GLN A 39 -2.63 7.04 2.52
C GLN A 39 -1.41 6.11 2.40
N LEU A 40 -0.85 5.91 1.20
CA LEU A 40 0.34 5.07 1.02
C LEU A 40 1.59 5.74 1.60
N ARG A 41 1.72 7.06 1.41
CA ARG A 41 2.84 7.84 1.98
C ARG A 41 2.76 7.85 3.51
N GLU A 42 1.55 7.96 4.05
CA GLU A 42 1.31 7.90 5.48
C GLU A 42 1.63 6.51 6.05
N ALA A 43 1.15 5.43 5.43
CA ALA A 43 1.46 4.05 5.82
C ALA A 43 2.97 3.77 5.82
N LEU A 44 3.70 4.22 4.78
CA LEU A 44 5.15 4.09 4.71
C LEU A 44 5.87 4.90 5.79
N SER A 45 5.40 6.12 6.08
CA SER A 45 5.94 6.94 7.17
C SER A 45 5.73 6.25 8.53
N THR A 46 4.53 5.72 8.79
CA THR A 46 4.21 4.97 10.01
C THR A 46 5.08 3.73 10.14
N MET A 47 5.18 2.93 9.08
CA MET A 47 6.04 1.74 9.04
C MET A 47 7.51 2.09 9.28
N THR A 48 8.00 3.19 8.71
CA THR A 48 9.37 3.68 8.89
C THR A 48 9.65 4.03 10.35
N LYS A 49 8.77 4.83 10.97
CA LYS A 49 8.89 5.21 12.38
C LYS A 49 8.87 3.98 13.28
N ALA A 50 7.90 3.09 13.05
CA ALA A 50 7.77 1.86 13.81
C ALA A 50 9.01 0.96 13.66
N SER A 51 9.58 0.89 12.45
CA SER A 51 10.79 0.10 12.19
C SER A 51 12.02 0.65 12.92
N ILE A 52 12.18 1.98 12.97
CA ILE A 52 13.28 2.65 13.68
C ILE A 52 13.12 2.49 15.20
N SER A 53 11.91 2.63 15.74
CA SER A 53 11.65 2.52 17.18
C SER A 53 11.53 1.08 17.68
N GLY A 54 11.49 0.08 16.79
CA GLY A 54 11.17 -1.29 17.15
C GLY A 54 9.75 -1.47 17.68
N ASP A 55 8.80 -0.65 17.20
CA ASP A 55 7.38 -0.77 17.53
C ASP A 55 6.76 -1.90 16.69
N ILE A 56 6.64 -3.05 17.33
CA ILE A 56 6.17 -4.30 16.70
C ILE A 56 4.69 -4.22 16.36
N GLU A 57 3.87 -3.60 17.21
CA GLU A 57 2.45 -3.43 16.93
C GLU A 57 2.24 -2.48 15.76
N GLY A 58 2.99 -1.39 15.71
CA GLY A 58 3.05 -0.47 14.59
C GLY A 58 3.40 -1.18 13.27
N ILE A 59 4.45 -2.00 13.27
CA ILE A 59 4.88 -2.79 12.10
C ILE A 59 3.77 -3.73 11.63
N LEU A 60 3.18 -4.51 12.54
CA LEU A 60 2.16 -5.49 12.18
C LEU A 60 0.86 -4.83 11.72
N SER A 61 0.51 -3.66 12.26
CA SER A 61 -0.67 -2.89 11.83
C SER A 61 -0.61 -2.43 10.37
N GLN A 62 0.61 -2.20 9.85
CA GLN A 62 0.86 -1.79 8.47
C GLN A 62 1.19 -2.99 7.56
N THR A 63 1.26 -4.20 8.12
CA THR A 63 1.58 -5.41 7.37
C THR A 63 0.30 -5.99 6.75
N SER A 64 0.38 -6.38 5.48
CA SER A 64 -0.77 -7.01 4.79
C SER A 64 -1.26 -8.24 5.55
N PRO A 65 -2.59 -8.39 5.77
CA PRO A 65 -3.15 -9.57 6.43
C PRO A 65 -2.71 -10.89 5.80
N ARG A 66 -2.55 -10.93 4.47
CA ARG A 66 -2.08 -12.11 3.75
C ARG A 66 -0.65 -12.51 4.13
N ILE A 67 0.22 -11.54 4.41
CA ILE A 67 1.58 -11.79 4.89
C ILE A 67 1.51 -12.34 6.32
N ILE A 68 0.69 -11.74 7.19
CA ILE A 68 0.50 -12.21 8.57
C ILE A 68 -0.01 -13.66 8.58
N GLU A 69 -0.99 -13.99 7.75
CA GLU A 69 -1.48 -15.36 7.57
C GLU A 69 -0.36 -16.31 7.10
N SER A 70 0.44 -15.88 6.12
CA SER A 70 1.58 -16.65 5.61
C SER A 70 2.68 -16.86 6.65
N MET A 71 2.77 -15.97 7.66
CA MET A 71 3.66 -16.11 8.81
C MET A 71 3.12 -17.07 9.88
N GLY A 72 1.91 -17.63 9.71
CA GLY A 72 1.27 -18.50 10.69
C GLY A 72 0.27 -17.78 11.61
N GLY A 73 -0.19 -16.59 11.23
CA GLY A 73 -1.15 -15.78 12.00
C GLY A 73 -0.48 -14.74 12.90
N ILE A 74 -1.30 -13.91 13.54
CA ILE A 74 -0.83 -12.72 14.28
C ILE A 74 0.10 -13.06 15.46
N GLU A 75 -0.16 -14.16 16.16
CA GLU A 75 0.68 -14.60 17.29
C GLU A 75 2.08 -14.96 16.82
N GLN A 76 2.17 -15.77 15.77
CA GLN A 76 3.45 -16.19 15.20
C GLN A 76 4.19 -15.01 14.56
N ALA A 77 3.48 -14.12 13.85
CA ALA A 77 4.05 -12.91 13.30
C ALA A 77 4.65 -12.00 14.39
N THR A 78 3.93 -11.84 15.51
CA THR A 78 4.39 -11.08 16.68
C THR A 78 5.64 -11.69 17.28
N LYS A 79 5.64 -13.00 17.48
CA LYS A 79 6.79 -13.73 18.04
C LYS A 79 8.03 -13.56 17.15
N VAL A 80 7.90 -13.82 15.86
CA VAL A 80 9.01 -13.72 14.89
C VAL A 80 9.57 -12.30 14.85
N THR A 81 8.70 -11.29 14.84
CA THR A 81 9.13 -9.88 14.81
C THR A 81 9.84 -9.49 16.11
N LYS A 82 9.37 -9.96 17.28
CA LYS A 82 10.04 -9.78 18.58
C LYS A 82 11.43 -10.40 18.59
N GLU A 83 11.55 -11.64 18.10
CA GLU A 83 12.82 -12.36 18.04
C GLU A 83 13.83 -11.67 17.12
N LEU A 84 13.36 -11.14 15.99
CA LEU A 84 14.18 -10.35 15.07
C LEU A 84 14.78 -9.11 15.77
N TYR A 85 13.94 -8.27 16.36
CA TYR A 85 14.40 -7.05 17.03
C TYR A 85 15.27 -7.33 18.26
N SER A 86 14.93 -8.36 19.03
CA SER A 86 15.77 -8.81 20.15
C SER A 86 17.15 -9.27 19.67
N SER A 87 17.22 -9.92 18.51
CA SER A 87 18.48 -10.33 17.89
C SER A 87 19.29 -9.13 17.42
N LEU A 88 18.67 -8.15 16.75
CA LEU A 88 19.35 -6.91 16.35
C LEU A 88 19.99 -6.21 17.55
N ILE A 89 19.24 -6.03 18.64
CA ILE A 89 19.74 -5.43 19.88
C ILE A 89 20.90 -6.25 20.46
N LYS A 90 20.76 -7.58 20.52
CA LYS A 90 21.81 -8.48 21.02
C LYS A 90 23.12 -8.35 20.23
N TYR A 91 23.03 -8.14 18.91
CA TYR A 91 24.19 -7.94 18.06
C TYR A 91 24.67 -6.48 18.00
N GLY A 92 24.10 -5.57 18.80
CA GLY A 92 24.45 -4.14 18.77
C GLY A 92 24.09 -3.48 17.44
N VAL A 93 23.13 -4.03 16.72
CA VAL A 93 22.62 -3.49 15.45
C VAL A 93 21.38 -2.66 15.75
N LYS A 94 21.35 -1.43 15.26
CA LYS A 94 20.18 -0.55 15.40
C LYS A 94 19.87 0.12 14.07
N ILE A 95 18.59 0.17 13.73
CA ILE A 95 18.10 0.90 12.55
C ILE A 95 18.10 2.38 12.90
N GLU A 96 18.97 3.17 12.26
CA GLU A 96 19.06 4.61 12.48
C GLU A 96 18.12 5.37 11.54
N SER A 97 18.03 4.93 10.28
CA SER A 97 17.12 5.54 9.32
C SER A 97 16.69 4.57 8.23
N MET A 98 15.54 4.89 7.63
CA MET A 98 15.02 4.22 6.45
C MET A 98 14.55 5.29 5.47
N ILE A 99 15.09 5.26 4.26
CA ILE A 99 14.79 6.21 3.19
C ILE A 99 13.96 5.48 2.14
N ASN A 100 12.74 5.95 1.89
CA ASN A 100 11.81 5.38 0.91
C ASN A 100 11.75 6.26 -0.34
N TYR A 101 12.01 5.68 -1.51
CA TYR A 101 11.92 6.38 -2.79
C TYR A 101 10.48 6.31 -3.32
N VAL A 102 9.64 7.24 -2.87
CA VAL A 102 8.18 7.22 -3.09
C VAL A 102 7.71 7.85 -4.41
N ASP A 103 8.58 8.63 -5.07
CA ASP A 103 8.26 9.28 -6.34
C ASP A 103 8.57 8.35 -7.53
N MET A 104 7.92 7.19 -7.54
CA MET A 104 8.09 6.15 -8.57
C MET A 104 6.83 6.03 -9.44
N ASP A 105 7.04 5.77 -10.73
CA ASP A 105 5.93 5.57 -11.67
C ASP A 105 5.19 4.27 -11.40
N ILE A 106 3.87 4.35 -11.41
CA ILE A 106 2.98 3.19 -11.29
C ILE A 106 3.04 2.40 -12.59
N SER A 107 3.49 1.16 -12.51
CA SER A 107 3.47 0.21 -13.61
C SER A 107 2.19 -0.62 -13.59
N LYS A 108 1.77 -1.13 -14.75
CA LYS A 108 0.60 -2.03 -14.86
C LYS A 108 0.98 -3.29 -15.63
N ILE A 109 0.76 -4.45 -15.03
CA ILE A 109 0.84 -5.76 -15.69
C ILE A 109 -0.52 -6.42 -15.52
N ASP A 110 -1.13 -6.87 -16.63
CA ASP A 110 -2.42 -7.59 -16.65
C ASP A 110 -3.55 -6.90 -15.85
N GLY A 111 -3.59 -5.57 -15.91
CA GLY A 111 -4.59 -4.75 -15.21
C GLY A 111 -4.30 -4.52 -13.72
N ILE A 112 -3.23 -5.11 -13.17
CA ILE A 112 -2.77 -4.89 -11.80
C ILE A 112 -1.80 -3.72 -11.80
N ALA A 113 -2.15 -2.65 -11.08
CA ALA A 113 -1.24 -1.55 -10.81
C ALA A 113 -0.26 -1.95 -9.71
N TYR A 114 1.03 -1.77 -9.93
CA TYR A 114 2.07 -2.01 -8.94
C TYR A 114 3.12 -0.90 -8.97
N CYS A 115 3.69 -0.64 -7.80
CA CYS A 115 4.81 0.27 -7.62
C CYS A 115 5.78 -0.40 -6.66
N PHE A 116 7.02 -0.61 -7.13
CA PHE A 116 8.11 -1.03 -6.28
C PHE A 116 8.74 0.23 -5.69
N ILE A 117 8.79 0.30 -4.37
CA ILE A 117 9.35 1.44 -3.64
C ILE A 117 10.70 1.00 -3.10
N PRO A 118 11.82 1.41 -3.73
CA PRO A 118 13.13 1.12 -3.20
C PRO A 118 13.28 1.67 -1.79
N GLN A 119 13.94 0.92 -0.92
CA GLN A 119 14.21 1.32 0.46
C GLN A 119 15.71 1.24 0.75
N VAL A 120 16.27 2.32 1.29
CA VAL A 120 17.64 2.31 1.84
C VAL A 120 17.53 2.24 3.36
N LEU A 121 18.11 1.19 3.93
CA LEU A 121 18.20 0.98 5.37
C LEU A 121 19.60 1.34 5.85
N VAL A 122 19.70 2.24 6.82
CA VAL A 122 20.95 2.61 7.48
C VAL A 122 20.92 2.07 8.90
N MET A 123 21.90 1.22 9.23
CA MET A 123 22.01 0.59 10.53
C MET A 123 23.36 0.90 11.16
N SER A 124 23.35 1.25 12.44
CA SER A 124 24.57 1.23 13.26
C SER A 124 24.94 -0.21 13.58
N MET A 125 26.26 -0.46 13.64
CA MET A 125 26.86 -1.75 13.95
C MET A 125 27.56 -1.66 15.32
N PRO A 126 27.87 -2.80 15.98
CA PRO A 126 28.57 -2.80 17.28
C PRO A 126 30.01 -2.24 17.21
N GLU A 127 30.58 -2.17 16.03
CA GLU A 127 31.90 -1.60 15.78
C GLU A 127 31.78 -0.07 15.68
N GLU A 128 32.58 0.67 16.48
CA GLU A 128 32.54 2.14 16.47
C GLU A 128 32.73 2.71 15.06
N ASP A 129 31.95 3.76 14.77
CA ASP A 129 31.93 4.50 13.49
C ASP A 129 31.62 3.68 12.23
N LYS A 130 31.11 2.45 12.37
CA LYS A 130 30.66 1.65 11.22
C LYS A 130 29.14 1.61 11.08
N MET A 131 28.70 1.84 9.85
CA MET A 131 27.30 1.74 9.44
C MET A 131 27.15 0.71 8.33
N ALA A 132 26.08 -0.09 8.42
CA ALA A 132 25.62 -0.93 7.34
C ALA A 132 24.56 -0.17 6.53
N ILE A 133 24.75 -0.11 5.21
CA ILE A 133 23.79 0.49 4.28
C ILE A 133 23.32 -0.60 3.34
N THR A 134 22.02 -0.92 3.39
CA THR A 134 21.40 -1.94 2.55
C THR A 134 20.33 -1.32 1.67
N LEU A 135 20.30 -1.75 0.41
CA LEU A 135 19.26 -1.38 -0.55
C LEU A 135 18.31 -2.56 -0.77
N ASN A 136 17.05 -2.38 -0.41
CA ASN A 136 15.97 -3.28 -0.79
C ASN A 136 15.35 -2.74 -2.08
N ARG A 137 15.37 -3.56 -3.13
CA ARG A 137 14.78 -3.27 -4.45
C ARG A 137 13.52 -4.08 -4.66
#